data_AF-A0A5B8MF50-F1
#
_entry.id   AF-A0A5B8MF50-F1
#
_cell.length_a   1.000
_cell.length_b   1.000
_cell.length_c   1.000
_cell.angle_alpha   90.00
_cell.angle_beta   90.00
_cell.angle_gamma   90.00
#
_symmetry.space_group_name_H-M   'P 1'
#
loop_
_entity.id
_entity.type
_entity.pdbx_description
1 polymer ?
#
loop_
_entity_poly.entity_id
_entity_poly.type
_entity_poly.pdbx_seq_one_letter_code
_entity_poly.pdbx_strand_id
1 'polypeptide(L)'
;MAAAGRWVGTLRSLSKSLSQPVRQEAAQVSLQKRHVGNLPVKPNAYVEDWAHKRENVELTFRFNAKTLAILGTAGILTPYVIYQACVTEFQTKQKVAGQPVKKYWGRDN
;
A
#
# COMPACT_ATOMS: atom_id res chain seq x y z
N MET A 1 2.56 -18.74 72.10
CA MET A 1 2.87 -17.85 70.97
C MET A 1 3.17 -18.69 69.73
N ALA A 2 2.84 -18.20 68.53
CA ALA A 2 3.09 -18.79 67.19
C ALA A 2 1.99 -19.65 66.54
N ALA A 3 0.88 -19.03 66.11
CA ALA A 3 -0.05 -19.63 65.13
C ALA A 3 -0.66 -18.64 64.11
N ALA A 4 -0.25 -17.37 64.11
CA ALA A 4 -0.87 -16.33 63.26
C ALA A 4 -0.07 -15.99 61.98
N GLY A 5 1.16 -16.50 61.81
CA GLY A 5 2.06 -16.11 60.71
C GLY A 5 1.95 -16.92 59.40
N ARG A 6 1.27 -18.08 59.40
CA ARG A 6 1.26 -19.01 58.26
C ARG A 6 0.21 -18.70 57.19
N TRP A 7 -0.82 -17.93 57.50
CA TRP A 7 -1.96 -17.68 56.59
C TRP A 7 -1.77 -16.47 55.66
N VAL A 8 -0.89 -15.53 56.01
CA VAL A 8 -0.61 -14.34 55.19
C VAL A 8 0.37 -14.65 54.04
N GLY A 9 1.24 -15.65 54.22
CA GLY A 9 2.21 -16.08 53.21
C GLY A 9 1.57 -16.86 52.05
N THR A 10 0.60 -17.74 52.37
CA THR A 10 -0.09 -18.57 51.38
C THR A 10 -1.03 -17.77 50.47
N LEU A 11 -1.66 -16.71 50.99
CA LEU A 11 -2.51 -15.83 50.17
C LEU A 11 -1.70 -14.99 49.16
N ARG A 12 -0.49 -14.55 49.52
CA ARG A 12 0.40 -13.83 48.58
C ARG A 12 1.06 -14.74 47.54
N SER A 13 1.28 -16.01 47.84
CA SER A 13 1.80 -16.97 46.84
C SER A 13 0.72 -17.36 45.82
N LEU A 14 -0.54 -17.47 46.24
CA LEU A 14 -1.68 -17.74 45.37
C LEU A 14 -1.99 -16.56 44.44
N SER A 15 -1.95 -15.32 44.93
CA SER A 15 -2.14 -14.15 44.07
C SER A 15 -1.04 -13.99 43.03
N LYS A 16 0.20 -14.37 43.38
CA LYS A 16 1.31 -14.41 42.43
C LYS A 16 1.13 -15.49 41.38
N SER A 17 0.72 -16.72 41.72
CA SER A 17 0.53 -17.78 40.73
C SER A 17 -0.64 -17.52 39.77
N LEU A 18 -1.73 -16.91 40.24
CA LEU A 18 -2.87 -16.51 39.40
C LEU A 18 -2.52 -15.41 38.37
N SER A 19 -1.50 -14.61 38.65
CA SER A 19 -1.01 -13.55 37.74
C SER A 19 0.06 -14.01 36.75
N GLN A 20 0.60 -15.22 36.92
CA GLN A 20 1.62 -15.77 36.03
C GLN A 20 1.11 -16.12 34.61
N PRO A 21 -0.06 -16.75 34.40
CA PRO A 21 -0.47 -17.13 33.04
C PRO A 21 -0.71 -15.90 32.15
N VAL A 22 -1.32 -14.84 32.69
CA VAL A 22 -1.58 -13.58 31.96
C VAL A 22 -0.28 -12.87 31.58
N ARG A 23 0.74 -12.89 32.44
CA ARG A 23 2.07 -12.34 32.13
C ARG A 23 2.81 -13.18 31.08
N GLN A 24 2.61 -14.50 31.10
CA GLN A 24 3.23 -15.39 30.13
C GLN A 24 2.60 -15.24 28.75
N GLU A 25 1.27 -15.11 28.63
CA GLU A 25 0.59 -14.80 27.37
C GLU A 25 1.05 -13.44 26.80
N ALA A 26 1.14 -12.40 27.63
CA ALA A 26 1.65 -11.10 27.20
C ALA A 26 3.13 -11.16 26.75
N ALA A 27 3.96 -11.99 27.39
CA ALA A 27 5.33 -12.21 26.98
C ALA A 27 5.43 -13.03 25.67
N GLN A 28 4.52 -13.97 25.44
CA GLN A 28 4.47 -14.79 24.22
C GLN A 28 4.05 -13.98 22.99
N VAL A 29 3.14 -13.01 23.14
CA VAL A 29 2.76 -12.06 22.07
C VAL A 29 3.94 -11.22 21.59
N SER A 30 4.95 -10.99 22.45
CA SER A 30 6.15 -10.21 22.11
C SER A 30 7.23 -11.00 21.37
N LEU A 31 7.17 -12.33 21.35
CA LEU A 31 8.13 -13.17 20.62
C LEU A 31 7.67 -13.35 19.17
N GLN A 32 7.80 -12.28 18.38
CA GLN A 32 7.70 -12.40 16.93
C GLN A 32 8.71 -13.44 16.44
N LYS A 33 8.22 -14.52 15.84
CA LYS A 33 9.04 -15.62 15.30
C LYS A 33 9.79 -15.11 14.06
N ARG A 34 11.05 -14.71 14.28
CA ARG A 34 11.95 -14.13 13.27
C ARG A 34 12.41 -15.21 12.28
N HIS A 35 12.15 -15.01 10.99
CA HIS A 35 12.63 -15.89 9.91
C HIS A 35 13.89 -15.30 9.26
N VAL A 36 14.65 -16.08 8.47
CA VAL A 36 15.89 -15.63 7.84
C VAL A 36 15.61 -14.41 6.94
N GLY A 37 16.34 -13.31 7.15
CA GLY A 37 16.05 -11.98 6.59
C GLY A 37 15.48 -10.98 7.61
N ASN A 38 15.21 -11.43 8.85
CA ASN A 38 14.76 -10.58 9.94
C ASN A 38 15.90 -9.71 10.50
N LEU A 39 16.32 -8.72 9.71
CA LEU A 39 17.00 -7.54 10.23
C LEU A 39 16.08 -6.90 11.29
N PRO A 40 16.62 -6.32 12.38
CA PRO A 40 15.81 -5.67 13.41
C PRO A 40 15.21 -4.37 12.85
N VAL A 41 14.20 -4.49 11.99
CA VAL A 41 13.41 -3.36 11.51
C VAL A 41 12.37 -3.05 12.58
N LYS A 42 12.47 -1.85 13.15
CA LYS A 42 11.48 -1.35 14.09
C LYS A 42 10.22 -0.99 13.30
N PRO A 43 9.07 -1.66 13.52
CA PRO A 43 7.84 -1.32 12.81
C PRO A 43 7.46 0.12 13.17
N ASN A 44 7.18 0.92 12.15
CA ASN A 44 6.68 2.28 12.33
C ASN A 44 5.22 2.32 11.89
N ALA A 45 4.31 2.48 12.85
CA ALA A 45 2.87 2.47 12.60
C ALA A 45 2.44 3.43 11.47
N TYR A 46 3.10 4.58 11.32
CA TYR A 46 2.79 5.54 10.26
C TYR A 46 3.22 5.04 8.87
N VAL A 47 4.35 4.33 8.79
CA VAL A 47 4.86 3.79 7.53
C VAL A 47 4.04 2.59 7.10
N GLU A 48 3.71 1.70 8.04
CA GLU A 48 2.88 0.53 7.78
C GLU A 48 1.46 0.93 7.34
N ASP A 49 0.83 1.89 8.03
CA ASP A 49 -0.50 2.39 7.64
C ASP A 49 -0.49 3.11 6.28
N TRP A 50 0.58 3.86 5.99
CA TRP A 50 0.75 4.49 4.68
C TRP A 50 0.92 3.46 3.56
N ALA A 51 1.73 2.42 3.76
CA ALA A 51 1.91 1.33 2.81
C ALA A 51 0.59 0.58 2.58
N HIS A 52 -0.09 0.20 3.68
CA HIS A 52 -1.37 -0.50 3.64
C HIS A 52 -2.44 0.27 2.85
N LYS A 53 -2.51 1.61 3.00
CA LYS A 53 -3.46 2.44 2.24
C LYS A 53 -3.18 2.47 0.74
N ARG A 54 -1.92 2.37 0.33
CA ARG A 54 -1.54 2.36 -1.09
C ARG A 54 -1.81 1.02 -1.74
N GLU A 55 -1.49 -0.05 -1.03
CA GLU A 55 -1.78 -1.42 -1.48
C GLU A 55 -3.29 -1.63 -1.63
N ASN A 56 -4.09 -1.06 -0.73
CA ASN A 56 -5.54 -1.21 -0.73
C ASN A 56 -6.30 0.01 -1.27
N VAL A 57 -5.69 0.78 -2.19
CA VAL A 57 -6.29 2.01 -2.72
C VAL A 57 -7.63 1.74 -3.42
N GLU A 58 -7.77 0.56 -4.04
CA GLU A 58 -8.97 0.08 -4.71
C GLU A 58 -10.21 0.03 -3.81
N LEU A 59 -10.06 -0.29 -2.53
CA LEU A 59 -11.19 -0.36 -1.58
C LEU A 59 -11.79 1.02 -1.29
N THR A 60 -11.00 2.06 -1.49
CA THR A 60 -11.38 3.45 -1.20
C THR A 60 -11.68 4.27 -2.45
N PHE A 61 -11.38 3.73 -3.64
CA PHE A 61 -11.54 4.44 -4.90
C PHE A 61 -13.02 4.71 -5.21
N ARG A 62 -13.31 5.91 -5.71
CA ARG A 62 -14.66 6.36 -6.06
C ARG A 62 -14.65 7.08 -7.40
N PHE A 63 -15.63 6.78 -8.25
CA PHE A 63 -15.90 7.54 -9.46
C PHE A 63 -16.60 8.85 -9.11
N ASN A 64 -15.83 9.92 -9.13
CA ASN A 64 -16.27 11.30 -8.90
C ASN A 64 -15.89 12.13 -10.13
N ALA A 65 -16.48 13.30 -10.28
CA ALA A 65 -16.15 14.19 -11.41
C ALA A 65 -14.64 14.44 -11.55
N LYS A 66 -13.93 14.59 -10.41
CA LYS A 66 -12.47 14.78 -10.40
C LYS A 66 -11.71 13.54 -10.90
N THR A 67 -12.06 12.33 -10.43
CA THR A 67 -11.36 11.11 -10.83
C THR A 67 -11.66 10.74 -12.28
N LEU A 68 -12.90 10.97 -12.74
CA LEU A 68 -13.27 10.83 -14.15
C LEU A 68 -12.54 11.84 -15.05
N ALA A 69 -12.38 13.09 -14.61
CA ALA A 69 -11.61 14.08 -15.36
C ALA A 69 -10.14 13.67 -15.49
N ILE A 70 -9.52 13.18 -14.42
CA ILE A 70 -8.13 12.67 -14.47
C ILE A 70 -8.03 11.46 -15.41
N LEU A 71 -8.96 10.51 -15.31
CA LEU A 71 -8.97 9.32 -16.15
C LEU A 71 -9.20 9.67 -17.63
N GLY A 72 -10.10 10.60 -17.94
CA GLY A 72 -10.35 11.06 -19.31
C GLY A 72 -9.17 11.82 -19.89
N THR A 73 -8.56 12.72 -19.12
CA THR A 73 -7.40 13.49 -19.57
C THR A 73 -6.18 12.60 -19.77
N ALA A 74 -5.79 11.81 -18.76
CA ALA A 74 -4.62 10.97 -18.83
C ALA A 74 -4.80 9.74 -19.74
N GLY A 75 -5.98 9.10 -19.70
CA GLY A 75 -6.24 7.85 -20.41
C GLY A 75 -6.69 8.01 -21.86
N ILE A 76 -7.30 9.15 -22.22
CA ILE A 76 -7.86 9.35 -23.57
C ILE A 76 -7.25 10.58 -24.24
N LEU A 77 -7.35 11.75 -23.61
CA LEU A 77 -6.96 13.02 -24.24
C LEU A 77 -5.47 13.06 -24.56
N THR A 78 -4.62 12.76 -23.57
CA THR A 78 -3.16 12.79 -23.74
C THR A 78 -2.68 11.85 -24.86
N PRO A 79 -3.01 10.54 -24.88
CA PRO A 79 -2.57 9.67 -25.97
C PRO A 79 -3.16 10.08 -27.32
N TYR A 80 -4.40 10.59 -27.37
CA TYR A 80 -4.98 11.10 -28.61
C TYR A 80 -4.22 12.31 -29.17
N VAL A 81 -3.88 13.28 -28.33
CA VAL A 81 -3.12 14.47 -28.76
C VAL A 81 -1.72 14.08 -29.23
N ILE A 82 -1.03 13.20 -28.49
CA ILE A 82 0.29 12.69 -28.89
C ILE A 82 0.20 12.01 -30.25
N TYR A 83 -0.81 11.15 -30.45
CA TYR A 83 -1.02 10.48 -31.72
C TYR A 83 -1.19 11.46 -32.88
N GLN A 84 -2.07 12.46 -32.72
CA GLN A 84 -2.31 13.47 -33.75
C GLN A 84 -1.06 14.30 -34.06
N ALA A 85 -0.29 14.68 -33.04
CA ALA A 85 0.97 15.41 -33.22
C ALA A 85 1.98 14.59 -34.03
N CYS A 86 2.20 13.33 -33.66
CA CYS A 86 3.12 12.44 -34.37
C CYS A 86 2.69 12.21 -35.82
N VAL A 87 1.40 11.91 -36.06
CA VAL A 87 0.88 11.70 -37.42
C VAL A 87 1.08 12.94 -38.28
N THR A 88 0.75 14.13 -37.74
CA THR A 88 0.91 15.39 -38.46
C THR A 88 2.37 15.68 -38.79
N GLU A 89 3.28 15.43 -37.85
CA GLU A 89 4.71 15.56 -38.06
C GLU A 89 5.21 14.62 -39.17
N PHE A 90 4.82 13.34 -39.13
CA PHE A 90 5.23 12.37 -40.13
C PHE A 90 4.68 12.69 -41.53
N GLN A 91 3.44 13.15 -41.63
CA GLN A 91 2.87 13.58 -42.90
C GLN A 91 3.60 14.80 -43.45
N THR A 92 3.94 15.77 -42.58
CA THR A 92 4.70 16.96 -42.97
C THR A 92 6.08 16.59 -43.52
N LYS A 93 6.80 15.70 -42.83
CA LYS A 93 8.11 15.19 -43.28
C LYS A 93 8.02 14.46 -44.63
N GLN A 94 6.98 13.64 -44.82
CA GLN A 94 6.77 12.94 -46.09
C GLN A 94 6.47 13.91 -47.25
N LYS A 95 5.62 14.92 -47.02
CA LYS A 95 5.34 15.96 -48.02
C LYS A 95 6.61 16.71 -48.44
N VAL A 96 7.45 17.09 -47.47
CA VAL A 96 8.74 17.74 -47.75
C VAL A 96 9.69 16.83 -48.52
N ALA A 97 9.68 15.52 -48.23
CA ALA A 97 10.49 14.52 -48.93
C ALA A 97 9.93 14.09 -50.29
N GLY A 98 8.76 14.61 -50.72
CA GLY A 98 8.09 14.19 -51.95
C GLY A 98 7.53 12.76 -51.92
N GLN A 99 7.38 12.18 -50.73
CA GLN A 99 6.86 10.82 -50.55
C GLN A 99 5.31 10.83 -50.51
N PRO A 100 4.66 9.76 -50.98
CA PRO A 100 3.21 9.63 -50.87
C PRO A 100 2.80 9.58 -49.39
N VAL A 101 1.71 10.27 -49.06
CA VAL A 101 1.19 10.34 -47.69
C VAL A 101 0.68 8.95 -47.29
N LYS A 102 1.22 8.41 -46.19
CA LYS A 102 0.74 7.16 -45.61
C LYS A 102 -0.58 7.34 -44.87
N LYS A 103 -1.46 6.34 -45.01
CA LYS A 103 -2.71 6.26 -44.26
C LYS A 103 -2.42 5.89 -42.80
N TYR A 104 -2.99 6.66 -41.88
CA TYR A 104 -2.92 6.40 -40.45
C TYR A 104 -4.33 6.14 -39.89
N TRP A 105 -4.41 5.48 -38.75
CA TRP A 105 -5.68 5.15 -38.09
C TRP A 105 -6.57 6.39 -37.87
N GLY A 106 -7.84 6.30 -38.27
CA GLY A 106 -8.81 7.38 -38.12
C GLY A 106 -8.54 8.62 -38.98
N ARG A 107 -7.68 8.51 -40.00
CA ARG A 107 -7.42 9.58 -40.97
C ARG A 107 -7.53 9.00 -42.38
N ASP A 108 -8.55 9.45 -43.09
CA ASP A 108 -8.69 9.19 -44.51
C ASP A 108 -7.95 10.30 -45.25
N ASN A 109 -7.09 9.88 -46.18
CA ASN A 109 -5.99 10.66 -46.79
C ASN A 109 -6.36 12.09 -47.20
#